data_AF-A0A960K3T2-F1
#
_entry.id   AF-A0A960K3T2-F1
#
_cell.length_a   1.000
_cell.length_b   1.000
_cell.length_c   1.000
_cell.angle_alpha   90.00
_cell.angle_beta   90.00
_cell.angle_gamma   90.00
#
_symmetry.space_group_name_H-M   'P 1'
#
loop_
_entity.id
_entity.type
_entity.pdbx_description
1 polymer ?
#
loop_
_entity_poly.entity_id
_entity_poly.type
_entity_poly.pdbx_seq_one_letter_code
_entity_poly.pdbx_strand_id
1 'polypeptide(L)'
;MSIRTTTESMGRTYRHAQRYRQILGVLLKYGYHDVLKNLKLDGLVEGGLRRLRGTTSSEELSRAERFRLVLEELGPTFVKAGQLLSTRPDLLPVDVLDELARLQDHVPSMPFPQVQEILEEALEKPLGELFQEVEETPLAAASIGQVHR
;
A
#
# COMPACT_ATOMS: atom_id res chain seq x y z
N MET A 1 41.66 -4.15 -27.48
CA MET A 1 40.60 -4.45 -28.47
C MET A 1 39.51 -5.21 -27.72
N SER A 2 38.33 -4.58 -27.61
CA SER A 2 37.31 -4.83 -26.58
C SER A 2 36.29 -5.88 -27.00
N ILE A 3 36.01 -6.88 -26.13
CA ILE A 3 34.78 -7.68 -26.17
C ILE A 3 34.36 -7.99 -24.72
N ARG A 4 33.52 -7.13 -24.14
CA ARG A 4 32.74 -7.42 -22.91
C ARG A 4 31.42 -6.65 -22.96
N THR A 5 30.39 -7.22 -23.58
CA THR A 5 29.00 -6.74 -23.46
C THR A 5 28.04 -7.85 -23.87
N THR A 6 27.48 -8.60 -22.91
CA THR A 6 26.19 -9.30 -23.12
C THR A 6 25.50 -9.83 -21.85
N THR A 7 26.14 -9.88 -20.67
CA THR A 7 25.58 -10.59 -19.51
C THR A 7 24.75 -9.76 -18.51
N GLU A 8 24.54 -8.45 -18.73
CA GLU A 8 23.87 -7.59 -17.72
C GLU A 8 22.36 -7.39 -17.92
N SER A 9 21.75 -7.79 -19.04
CA SER A 9 20.32 -7.53 -19.30
C SER A 9 19.37 -8.58 -18.71
N MET A 10 19.85 -9.75 -18.29
CA MET A 10 19.01 -10.89 -17.90
C MET A 10 18.43 -10.80 -16.48
N GLY A 11 18.99 -9.95 -15.60
CA GLY A 11 18.56 -9.81 -14.20
C GLY A 11 17.31 -8.94 -13.99
N ARG A 12 16.95 -8.06 -14.94
CA ARG A 12 15.76 -7.20 -14.85
C ARG A 12 14.49 -7.93 -15.27
N THR A 13 14.53 -8.64 -16.40
CA THR A 13 13.39 -9.39 -16.95
C THR A 13 12.89 -10.48 -16.00
N TYR A 14 13.80 -11.17 -15.30
CA TYR A 14 13.46 -12.24 -14.35
C TYR A 14 12.69 -11.74 -13.12
N ARG A 15 13.05 -10.57 -12.57
CA ARG A 15 12.32 -9.96 -11.45
C ARG A 15 10.88 -9.62 -11.80
N HIS A 16 10.63 -9.18 -13.03
CA HIS A 16 9.27 -8.87 -13.48
C HIS A 16 8.40 -10.13 -13.52
N ALA A 17 8.94 -11.25 -14.02
CA ALA A 17 8.21 -12.53 -14.06
C ALA A 17 7.83 -13.03 -12.65
N GLN A 18 8.73 -12.92 -11.68
CA GLN A 18 8.44 -13.26 -10.29
C GLN A 18 7.32 -12.37 -9.71
N ARG A 19 7.38 -11.07 -10.00
CA ARG A 19 6.37 -10.12 -9.53
C ARG A 19 4.99 -10.37 -10.15
N TYR A 20 4.92 -10.69 -11.45
CA TYR A 20 3.67 -11.08 -12.10
C TYR A 20 3.07 -12.33 -11.45
N ARG A 21 3.89 -13.36 -11.19
CA ARG A 21 3.43 -14.57 -10.49
C ARG A 21 2.90 -14.27 -9.08
N GLN A 22 3.54 -13.37 -8.35
CA GLN A 22 3.05 -12.91 -7.05
C GLN A 22 1.68 -12.24 -7.18
N ILE A 23 1.54 -11.29 -8.12
CA ILE A 23 0.27 -10.59 -8.33
C ILE A 23 -0.86 -11.57 -8.65
N LEU A 24 -0.62 -12.50 -9.57
CA LEU A 24 -1.58 -13.54 -9.93
C LEU A 24 -1.92 -14.44 -8.73
N GLY A 25 -0.93 -14.82 -7.93
CA GLY A 25 -1.12 -15.62 -6.72
C GLY A 25 -2.02 -14.95 -5.69
N VAL A 26 -1.83 -13.65 -5.45
CA VAL A 26 -2.67 -12.87 -4.52
C VAL A 26 -4.11 -12.76 -5.04
N LEU A 27 -4.29 -12.47 -6.33
CA LEU A 27 -5.63 -12.41 -6.92
C LEU A 27 -6.40 -13.73 -6.76
N LEU A 28 -5.73 -14.87 -6.95
CA LEU A 28 -6.31 -16.19 -6.74
C LEU A 28 -6.66 -16.45 -5.28
N LYS A 29 -5.74 -16.13 -4.38
CA LYS A 29 -5.93 -16.28 -2.93
C LYS A 29 -7.22 -15.60 -2.48
N TYR A 30 -7.52 -14.40 -2.99
CA TYR A 30 -8.73 -13.64 -2.68
C TYR A 30 -9.92 -13.89 -3.62
N GLY A 31 -9.88 -14.93 -4.44
CA GLY A 31 -11.05 -15.37 -5.21
C GLY A 31 -11.30 -14.62 -6.52
N TYR A 32 -10.35 -13.83 -7.04
CA TYR A 32 -10.47 -13.11 -8.31
C TYR A 32 -10.21 -13.98 -9.55
N HIS A 33 -10.63 -15.25 -9.51
CA HIS A 33 -10.44 -16.23 -10.59
C HIS A 33 -11.06 -15.77 -11.91
N ASP A 34 -12.22 -15.10 -11.86
CA ASP A 34 -12.93 -14.67 -13.07
C ASP A 34 -12.20 -13.54 -13.80
N VAL A 35 -11.51 -12.66 -13.06
CA VAL A 35 -10.64 -11.63 -13.65
C VAL A 35 -9.52 -12.29 -14.45
N LEU A 36 -8.95 -13.38 -13.94
CA LEU A 36 -7.87 -14.11 -14.62
C LEU A 36 -8.34 -14.86 -15.87
N LYS A 37 -9.55 -15.42 -15.83
CA LYS A 37 -10.18 -16.05 -17.00
C LYS A 37 -10.42 -15.03 -18.11
N ASN A 38 -10.92 -13.85 -17.76
CA ASN A 38 -11.15 -12.76 -18.72
C ASN A 38 -9.86 -12.26 -19.38
N LEU A 39 -8.73 -12.39 -18.68
CA LEU A 39 -7.41 -12.06 -19.20
C LEU A 39 -6.75 -13.21 -20.00
N LYS A 40 -7.41 -14.37 -20.15
CA LYS A 40 -6.88 -15.58 -20.80
C LYS A 40 -5.52 -16.04 -20.22
N LEU A 41 -5.36 -15.87 -18.91
CA LEU A 41 -4.14 -16.26 -18.18
C LEU A 41 -4.27 -17.61 -17.48
N ASP A 42 -5.35 -18.35 -17.74
CA ASP A 42 -5.65 -19.67 -17.20
C ASP A 42 -4.51 -20.67 -17.40
N GLY A 43 -3.94 -20.75 -18.61
CA GLY A 43 -2.83 -21.69 -18.91
C GLY A 43 -1.52 -21.41 -18.17
N LEU A 44 -1.29 -20.19 -17.68
CA LEU A 44 -0.12 -19.84 -16.85
C LEU A 44 -0.27 -20.28 -15.39
N VAL A 45 -1.50 -20.55 -14.97
CA VAL A 45 -1.84 -20.73 -13.56
C VAL A 45 -2.27 -22.18 -13.27
N GLU A 46 -2.72 -22.94 -14.27
CA GLU A 46 -3.20 -24.33 -14.13
C GLU A 46 -2.25 -25.26 -13.35
N GLY A 47 -0.93 -25.11 -13.52
CA GLY A 47 0.07 -25.94 -12.82
C GLY A 47 0.26 -25.64 -11.33
N GLY A 48 -0.11 -24.43 -10.86
CA GLY A 48 0.07 -23.99 -9.46
C GLY A 48 -1.24 -23.86 -8.66
N LEU A 49 -2.37 -23.67 -9.36
CA LEU A 49 -3.71 -23.45 -8.84
C LEU A 49 -4.22 -24.55 -7.90
N ARG A 50 -3.84 -25.80 -8.15
CA ARG A 50 -4.36 -26.95 -7.40
C ARG A 50 -3.89 -26.99 -5.94
N ARG A 51 -2.78 -26.30 -5.60
CA ARG A 51 -2.28 -26.17 -4.21
C ARG A 51 -2.83 -24.95 -3.46
N LEU A 52 -3.25 -23.90 -4.17
CA LEU A 52 -3.77 -22.66 -3.56
C LEU A 52 -5.28 -22.72 -3.27
N ARG A 53 -6.00 -23.67 -3.88
CA ARG A 53 -7.42 -23.93 -3.61
C ARG A 53 -7.75 -24.33 -2.17
N GLY A 54 -6.75 -24.58 -1.31
CA GLY A 54 -6.94 -25.10 0.05
C GLY A 54 -6.81 -24.08 1.18
N THR A 55 -6.64 -22.78 0.93
CA THR A 55 -6.19 -21.85 2.00
C THR A 55 -6.98 -20.54 2.12
N THR A 56 -8.28 -20.48 1.81
CA THR A 56 -8.98 -19.22 2.06
C THR A 56 -10.29 -19.37 2.83
N SER A 57 -10.24 -18.86 4.06
CA SER A 57 -11.31 -18.17 4.80
C SER A 57 -11.93 -17.00 3.99
N SER A 58 -12.17 -17.18 2.68
CA SER A 58 -12.71 -16.16 1.78
C SER A 58 -14.24 -16.15 1.78
N GLU A 59 -14.89 -17.19 2.30
CA GLU A 59 -16.35 -17.33 2.22
C GLU A 59 -17.07 -16.33 3.13
N GLU A 60 -16.39 -15.83 4.18
CA GLU A 60 -16.94 -14.86 5.13
C GLU A 60 -16.68 -13.40 4.74
N LEU A 61 -15.77 -13.14 3.79
CA LEU A 61 -15.37 -11.78 3.40
C LEU A 61 -16.16 -11.28 2.20
N SER A 62 -16.70 -10.07 2.30
CA SER A 62 -17.32 -9.36 1.19
C SER A 62 -16.33 -9.14 0.04
N ARG A 63 -16.86 -8.86 -1.15
CA ARG A 63 -16.02 -8.55 -2.32
C ARG A 63 -15.20 -7.28 -2.12
N ALA A 64 -15.76 -6.28 -1.44
CA ALA A 64 -15.08 -5.03 -1.10
C ALA A 64 -13.90 -5.27 -0.15
N GLU A 65 -14.09 -6.06 0.91
CA GLU A 65 -13.01 -6.40 1.86
C GLU A 65 -11.88 -7.17 1.17
N ARG A 66 -12.23 -8.16 0.32
CA ARG A 66 -11.25 -8.90 -0.47
C ARG A 66 -10.47 -7.97 -1.41
N PHE A 67 -11.10 -6.93 -1.95
CA PHE A 67 -10.41 -5.96 -2.78
C PHE A 67 -9.37 -5.16 -1.98
N ARG A 68 -9.75 -4.61 -0.82
CA ARG A 68 -8.84 -3.91 0.09
C ARG A 68 -7.65 -4.78 0.47
N LEU A 69 -7.90 -6.03 0.89
CA LEU A 69 -6.87 -6.97 1.30
C LEU A 69 -5.91 -7.37 0.15
N VAL A 70 -6.41 -7.47 -1.09
CA VAL A 70 -5.56 -7.64 -2.27
C VAL A 70 -4.58 -6.47 -2.38
N LEU A 71 -5.05 -5.23 -2.26
CA LEU A 71 -4.19 -4.05 -2.38
C LEU A 71 -3.13 -4.00 -1.28
N GLU A 72 -3.49 -4.35 -0.05
CA GLU A 72 -2.57 -4.46 1.10
C GLU A 72 -1.50 -5.54 0.87
N GLU A 73 -1.89 -6.76 0.49
CA GLU A 73 -0.94 -7.86 0.30
C GLU A 73 -0.04 -7.66 -0.94
N LEU A 74 -0.54 -6.95 -1.96
CA LEU A 74 0.30 -6.52 -3.08
C LEU A 74 1.29 -5.42 -2.67
N GLY A 75 1.04 -4.69 -1.59
CA GLY A 75 1.98 -3.77 -0.96
C GLY A 75 1.84 -2.31 -1.39
N PRO A 76 2.83 -1.46 -1.04
CA PRO A 76 2.65 -0.01 -0.91
C PRO A 76 2.22 0.72 -2.20
N THR A 77 2.66 0.23 -3.38
CA THR A 77 2.20 0.80 -4.66
C THR A 77 0.70 0.63 -4.86
N PHE A 78 0.16 -0.54 -4.52
CA PHE A 78 -1.27 -0.85 -4.68
C PHE A 78 -2.11 -0.20 -3.59
N VAL A 79 -1.58 -0.11 -2.35
CA VAL A 79 -2.19 0.68 -1.28
C VAL A 79 -2.38 2.14 -1.72
N LYS A 80 -1.35 2.79 -2.28
CA LYS A 80 -1.45 4.15 -2.82
C LYS A 80 -2.48 4.28 -3.95
N ALA A 81 -2.56 3.28 -4.82
CA ALA A 81 -3.59 3.26 -5.86
C ALA A 81 -5.00 3.18 -5.25
N GLY A 82 -5.19 2.36 -4.21
CA GLY A 82 -6.44 2.27 -3.44
C GLY A 82 -6.80 3.60 -2.76
N GLN A 83 -5.83 4.26 -2.11
CA GLN A 83 -6.00 5.58 -1.50
C GLN A 83 -6.43 6.63 -2.53
N LEU A 84 -5.84 6.60 -3.73
CA LEU A 84 -6.19 7.55 -4.79
C LEU A 84 -7.61 7.27 -5.34
N LEU A 85 -7.97 5.99 -5.50
CA LEU A 85 -9.31 5.56 -5.90
C LEU A 85 -10.39 5.90 -4.86
N SER A 86 -10.07 5.86 -3.56
CA SER A 86 -11.04 6.19 -2.51
C SER A 86 -11.48 7.65 -2.52
N THR A 87 -10.73 8.54 -3.19
CA THR A 87 -11.09 9.95 -3.38
C THR A 87 -12.04 10.20 -4.55
N ARG A 88 -12.40 9.15 -5.30
CA ARG A 88 -13.23 9.22 -6.52
C ARG A 88 -14.54 8.45 -6.33
N PRO A 89 -15.50 8.99 -5.56
CA PRO A 89 -16.76 8.32 -5.25
C PRO A 89 -17.65 8.09 -6.48
N ASP A 90 -17.35 8.77 -7.60
CA ASP A 90 -18.02 8.59 -8.89
C ASP A 90 -17.63 7.29 -9.63
N LEU A 91 -16.53 6.62 -9.22
CA LEU A 91 -15.98 5.47 -9.94
C LEU A 91 -16.27 4.12 -9.29
N LEU A 92 -16.63 4.10 -8.01
CA LEU A 92 -16.72 2.87 -7.23
C LEU A 92 -18.02 2.81 -6.41
N PRO A 93 -18.59 1.61 -6.22
CA PRO A 93 -19.67 1.39 -5.28
C PRO A 93 -19.30 1.82 -3.84
N VAL A 94 -20.32 2.21 -3.05
CA VAL A 94 -20.15 2.72 -1.68
C VAL A 94 -19.44 1.72 -0.77
N ASP A 95 -19.79 0.45 -0.85
CA ASP A 95 -19.16 -0.63 -0.07
C ASP A 95 -17.65 -0.74 -0.35
N VAL A 96 -17.23 -0.53 -1.60
CA VAL A 96 -15.81 -0.52 -1.97
C VAL A 96 -15.13 0.75 -1.45
N LEU A 97 -15.77 1.91 -1.53
CA LEU A 97 -15.21 3.17 -1.01
C LEU A 97 -14.97 3.10 0.50
N ASP A 98 -15.92 2.55 1.24
CA ASP A 98 -15.82 2.39 2.70
C ASP A 98 -14.64 1.50 3.10
N GLU A 99 -14.40 0.42 2.36
CA GLU A 99 -13.23 -0.42 2.58
C GLU A 99 -11.93 0.28 2.15
N LEU A 100 -11.90 0.96 0.99
CA LEU A 100 -10.69 1.67 0.56
C LEU A 100 -10.35 2.86 1.48
N ALA A 101 -11.33 3.47 2.14
CA ALA A 101 -11.09 4.50 3.14
C ALA A 101 -10.24 3.99 4.32
N ARG A 102 -10.28 2.69 4.62
CA ARG A 102 -9.44 2.05 5.66
C ARG A 102 -7.98 1.91 5.24
N LEU A 103 -7.65 2.10 3.96
CA LEU A 103 -6.27 2.16 3.48
C LEU A 103 -5.62 3.52 3.76
N GLN A 104 -6.38 4.52 4.19
CA GLN A 104 -5.82 5.82 4.54
C GLN A 104 -5.00 5.66 5.83
N ASP A 105 -3.75 6.14 5.78
CA ASP A 105 -2.86 6.08 6.93
C ASP A 105 -3.39 7.00 8.03
N HIS A 106 -3.93 6.41 9.10
CA HIS A 106 -4.02 7.09 10.39
C HIS A 106 -2.74 6.82 11.16
N VAL A 107 -1.70 7.60 10.89
CA VAL A 107 -0.50 7.60 11.72
C VAL A 107 -0.85 8.35 13.01
N PRO A 108 -0.80 7.70 14.19
CA PRO A 108 -0.98 8.41 15.45
C PRO A 108 0.15 9.43 15.61
N SER A 109 -0.22 10.66 15.93
CA SER A 109 0.74 11.72 16.18
C SER A 109 1.48 11.51 17.50
N MET A 110 2.76 11.89 17.51
CA MET A 110 3.55 12.06 18.71
C MET A 110 2.90 13.12 19.62
N PRO A 111 2.82 12.88 20.95
CA PRO A 111 2.34 13.89 21.90
C PRO A 111 3.16 15.18 21.81
N PHE A 112 2.48 16.33 21.85
CA PHE A 112 3.13 17.63 21.72
C PHE A 112 4.30 17.87 22.70
N PRO A 113 4.26 17.42 23.98
CA PRO A 113 5.40 17.61 24.87
C PRO A 113 6.72 17.01 24.34
N GLN A 114 6.65 15.86 23.65
CA GLN A 114 7.84 15.25 23.02
C GLN A 114 8.30 16.05 21.80
N VAL A 115 7.35 16.59 21.02
CA VAL A 115 7.66 17.47 19.89
C VAL A 115 8.34 18.74 20.36
N GLN A 116 7.83 19.35 21.43
CA GLN A 116 8.41 20.55 22.03
C GLN A 116 9.84 20.28 22.49
N GLU A 117 10.07 19.20 23.23
CA GLU A 117 11.41 18.81 23.70
C GLU A 117 12.39 18.66 22.53
N ILE A 118 12.00 17.90 21.48
CA ILE A 118 12.84 17.69 20.29
C ILE A 118 13.14 19.02 19.57
N LEU A 119 12.15 19.91 19.44
CA LEU A 119 12.35 21.20 18.77
C LEU A 119 13.23 22.14 19.59
N GLU A 120 13.03 22.22 20.91
CA GLU A 120 13.84 23.07 21.80
C GLU A 120 15.28 22.57 21.89
N GLU A 121 15.51 21.25 21.90
CA GLU A 121 16.84 20.65 21.79
C GLU A 121 17.52 20.98 20.46
N ALA A 122 16.79 20.86 19.34
CA ALA A 122 17.34 21.12 18.00
C ALA A 122 17.61 22.60 17.73
N LEU A 123 16.84 23.50 18.36
CA LEU A 123 16.93 24.96 18.17
C LEU A 123 17.76 25.64 19.28
N GLU A 124 18.17 24.89 20.29
CA GLU A 124 18.93 25.35 21.48
C GLU A 124 18.23 26.50 22.24
N LYS A 125 16.92 26.66 22.08
CA LYS A 125 16.12 27.75 22.65
C LYS A 125 14.67 27.32 22.87
N PRO A 126 13.96 27.92 23.85
CA PRO A 126 12.54 27.69 24.07
C PRO A 126 11.71 28.11 22.84
N LEU A 127 10.66 27.36 22.52
CA LEU A 127 9.80 27.66 21.36
C LEU A 127 9.15 29.04 21.46
N GLY A 128 8.74 29.44 22.67
CA GLY A 128 8.12 30.75 22.92
C GLY A 128 9.04 31.96 22.71
N GLU A 129 10.35 31.75 22.58
CA GLU A 129 11.29 32.83 22.20
C GLU A 129 11.46 32.96 20.69
N LEU A 130 11.18 31.88 19.94
CA LEU A 130 11.42 31.79 18.51
C LEU A 130 10.16 31.97 17.67
N PHE A 131 9.01 31.53 18.19
CA PHE A 131 7.73 31.53 17.50
C PHE A 131 6.70 32.32 18.32
N GLN A 132 5.79 33.01 17.63
CA GLN A 132 4.68 33.70 18.32
C GLN A 132 3.66 32.71 18.89
N GLU A 133 3.39 31.63 18.17
CA GLU A 133 2.45 30.59 18.54
C GLU A 133 2.84 29.29 17.82
N VAL A 134 2.58 28.16 18.46
CA VAL A 134 2.69 26.82 17.87
C VAL A 134 1.45 26.03 18.27
N GLU A 135 0.68 25.53 17.30
CA GLU A 135 -0.50 24.72 17.60
C GLU A 135 -0.09 23.33 18.14
N GLU A 136 -0.53 22.99 19.36
CA GLU A 136 -0.21 21.70 19.98
C GLU A 136 -0.80 20.51 19.21
N THR A 137 -1.97 20.72 18.58
CA THR A 137 -2.60 19.72 17.74
C THR A 137 -1.95 19.73 16.37
N PRO A 138 -1.40 18.60 15.88
CA PRO A 138 -0.76 18.56 14.58
C PRO A 138 -1.79 18.74 13.46
N LEU A 139 -1.42 19.55 12.46
CA LEU A 139 -2.18 19.72 11.23
C LEU A 139 -2.21 18.42 10.41
N ALA A 140 -1.10 17.66 10.42
CA ALA A 140 -0.98 16.38 9.74
C ALA A 140 0.09 15.50 10.39
N ALA A 141 -0.10 14.18 10.35
CA ALA A 141 0.90 13.19 10.73
C ALA A 141 1.14 12.23 9.57
N ALA A 142 2.40 11.90 9.32
CA ALA A 142 2.85 11.00 8.27
C ALA A 142 3.88 10.01 8.84
N SER A 143 4.26 9.01 8.04
CA SER A 143 5.12 7.91 8.48
C SER A 143 6.51 8.31 9.00
N ILE A 144 6.99 9.53 8.68
CA ILE A 144 8.33 10.01 9.07
C ILE A 144 8.30 11.34 9.85
N GLY A 145 7.12 11.82 10.26
CA GLY A 145 7.01 13.06 10.99
C GLY A 145 5.60 13.64 11.00
N GLN A 146 5.44 14.76 11.70
CA GLN A 146 4.18 15.50 11.79
C GLN A 146 4.40 16.99 11.56
N VAL A 147 3.34 17.69 11.18
CA VAL A 147 3.34 19.12 10.85
C VAL A 147 2.49 19.86 11.86
N HIS A 148 3.05 20.92 12.44
CA HIS A 148 2.36 21.87 13.32
C HIS A 148 2.28 23.23 12.62
N ARG A 149 1.28 24.03 13.01
CA ARG A 149 1.06 25.39 12.51
C ARG A 149 1.75 26.41 13.38
#